data_AF-A0A6G3SEV3-F1
#
_entry.id   AF-A0A6G3SEV3-F1
#
_cell.length_a   1.000
_cell.length_b   1.000
_cell.length_c   1.000
_cell.angle_alpha   90.00
_cell.angle_beta   90.00
_cell.angle_gamma   90.00
#
_symmetry.space_group_name_H-M   'P 1'
#
loop_
_entity.id
_entity.type
_entity.pdbx_description
1 polymer ?
#
loop_
_entity_poly.entity_id
_entity_poly.type
_entity_poly.pdbx_seq_one_letter_code
_entity_poly.pdbx_strand_id
1 'polypeptide(L)' 'GPGGRGLGLALVRQAVHRNGGTLEMTRPPGGGAEFTVTLPLEEGAATLPALPAPRTPDEVPTTIQDGPA' A
#
# COMPACT_ATOMS: atom_id res chain seq x y z
N GLY A 1 23.65 -2.40 28.82
CA GLY A 1 23.71 -3.87 28.68
C GLY A 1 23.53 -4.26 27.23
N PRO A 2 24.04 -5.42 26.80
CA PRO A 2 24.30 -5.81 25.42
C PRO A 2 23.03 -5.91 24.55
N GLY A 3 23.18 -5.66 23.24
CA GLY A 3 22.18 -5.99 22.22
C GLY A 3 21.07 -4.95 22.07
N GLY A 4 21.15 -4.13 21.03
CA GLY A 4 20.10 -3.18 20.63
C GLY A 4 18.76 -3.91 20.51
N ARG A 5 17.89 -3.72 21.51
CA ARG A 5 16.50 -4.15 21.43
C ARG A 5 15.87 -3.32 20.34
N GLY A 6 15.70 -3.91 19.16
CA GLY A 6 15.27 -3.24 17.94
C GLY A 6 14.07 -2.32 18.20
N LEU A 7 14.31 -1.01 18.11
CA LEU A 7 13.28 0.01 18.34
C LEU A 7 12.11 -0.11 17.35
N GLY A 8 12.37 -0.64 16.16
CA GLY A 8 11.38 -0.74 15.07
C GLY A 8 10.08 -1.42 15.51
N LEU A 9 10.14 -2.65 16.01
CA LEU A 9 8.93 -3.38 16.41
C LEU A 9 8.28 -2.83 17.69
N ALA A 10 9.07 -2.20 18.57
CA ALA A 10 8.52 -1.53 19.74
C ALA A 10 7.64 -0.33 19.33
N LEU A 11 8.11 0.46 18.34
CA LEU A 11 7.35 1.58 17.78
C LEU A 11 6.12 1.11 17.00
N VAL A 12 6.24 0.03 16.22
CA VAL A 12 5.10 -0.58 15.51
C VAL A 12 4.04 -1.03 16.51
N ARG A 13 4.41 -1.78 17.56
CA ARG A 13 3.48 -2.21 18.60
C ARG A 13 2.76 -1.03 19.25
N GLN A 14 3.50 0.05 19.54
CA GLN A 14 2.91 1.27 20.10
C GLN A 14 1.92 1.92 19.12
N ALA A 15 2.29 2.05 17.85
CA ALA A 15 1.42 2.64 16.84
C ALA A 15 0.15 1.83 16.64
N VAL A 16 0.25 0.51 16.52
CA VAL A 16 -0.90 -0.39 16.36
C VAL A 16 -1.85 -0.29 17.55
N HIS A 17 -1.31 -0.30 18.77
CA HIS A 17 -2.14 -0.21 19.98
C HIS A 17 -2.85 1.15 20.10
N ARG A 18 -2.17 2.25 19.73
CA ARG A 18 -2.80 3.59 19.71
C ARG A 18 -3.95 3.70 18.71
N ASN A 19 -3.89 2.94 17.61
CA ASN A 19 -4.95 2.91 16.58
C ASN A 19 -6.00 1.81 16.86
N GLY A 20 -6.05 1.27 18.09
CA GLY A 20 -7.03 0.26 18.48
C GLY A 20 -6.86 -1.10 17.79
N GLY A 21 -5.70 -1.36 17.20
CA GLY A 21 -5.42 -2.59 16.46
C GLY A 21 -4.65 -3.65 17.24
N THR A 22 -4.34 -4.74 16.55
CA THR A 22 -3.59 -5.89 17.06
C THR A 22 -2.37 -6.19 16.18
N LEU A 23 -1.31 -6.72 16.80
CA LEU A 23 -0.07 -7.16 16.15
C LEU A 23 0.22 -8.60 16.57
N GLU A 24 0.29 -9.50 15.60
CA GLU A 24 0.61 -10.91 15.79
C GLU A 24 1.95 -11.24 15.13
N MET A 25 2.64 -12.24 15.64
CA MET A 25 3.90 -12.75 15.08
C MET A 25 3.79 -14.25 14.91
N THR A 26 4.07 -14.73 13.70
CA THR A 26 4.09 -16.16 13.36
C THR A 26 5.45 -16.54 12.79
N ARG A 27 5.76 -17.84 12.80
CA ARG A 27 6.92 -18.39 12.07
C ARG A 27 6.41 -19.25 10.93
N PRO A 28 6.47 -18.77 9.68
CA PRO A 28 6.01 -19.55 8.54
C PRO A 28 6.91 -20.78 8.29
N PRO A 29 6.42 -21.82 7.61
CA PRO A 29 7.14 -23.08 7.40
C PRO A 29 8.49 -22.92 6.68
N GLY A 30 8.65 -21.87 5.87
CA GLY A 30 9.90 -21.52 5.18
C GLY A 30 10.95 -20.84 6.07
N GLY A 31 10.67 -20.64 7.36
CA GLY A 31 11.52 -19.90 8.29
C GLY A 31 11.26 -18.39 8.26
N GLY A 32 12.09 -17.64 9.01
CA GLY A 32 11.91 -16.20 9.18
C GLY A 32 10.83 -15.84 10.21
N ALA A 33 10.32 -14.61 10.10
CA ALA A 33 9.28 -14.06 10.96
C ALA A 33 8.26 -13.31 10.12
N GLU A 34 6.98 -13.60 10.35
CA GLU A 34 5.86 -12.91 9.74
C GLU A 34 5.14 -12.12 10.84
N PHE A 35 4.81 -10.86 10.53
CA PHE A 35 4.14 -9.95 11.46
C PHE A 35 2.84 -9.47 10.82
N THR A 36 1.73 -9.75 11.47
CA THR A 36 0.39 -9.41 10.96
C THR A 36 -0.19 -8.31 11.83
N VAL A 37 -0.57 -7.20 11.19
CA VAL A 37 -1.24 -6.07 11.85
C VAL A 37 -2.68 -6.01 11.39
N THR A 38 -3.61 -5.95 12.34
CA THR A 38 -5.03 -5.72 12.07
C THR A 38 -5.44 -4.41 12.71
N LEU A 39 -6.05 -3.52 11.93
CA LEU A 39 -6.59 -2.25 12.39
C LEU A 39 -8.10 -2.20 12.16
N PRO A 40 -8.89 -1.62 13.07
CA PRO A 40 -10.30 -1.36 12.82
C PRO A 40 -10.45 -0.37 11.66
N LEU A 41 -11.43 -0.62 10.78
CA LEU A 41 -11.85 0.32 9.75
C LEU A 41 -12.82 1.32 10.38
N GLU A 42 -12.45 2.59 10.42
CA GLU A 42 -13.40 3.63 10.85
C GLU A 42 -14.43 3.89 9.74
N GLU A 43 -15.71 3.82 10.10
CA GLU A 43 -16.85 4.19 9.25
C GLU A 43 -16.79 5.70 8.96
N GLY A 44 -16.02 6.06 7.95
CA GLY A 44 -15.69 7.44 7.59
C GLY A 44 -14.50 7.56 6.65
N ALA A 45 -13.82 6.44 6.34
CA ALA A 45 -12.78 6.38 5.33
C ALA A 45 -13.30 6.94 3.98
N ALA A 46 -12.62 7.99 3.55
CA ALA A 46 -12.98 8.86 2.44
C ALA A 46 -13.50 8.10 1.22
N THR A 47 -14.58 8.63 0.62
CA THR A 47 -14.92 8.36 -0.78
C THR A 47 -13.68 8.60 -1.62
N LEU A 48 -13.01 7.53 -2.06
CA LEU A 48 -11.94 7.66 -3.03
C LEU A 48 -12.58 8.22 -4.30
N PRO A 49 -12.03 9.30 -4.90
CA PRO A 49 -12.52 9.75 -6.19
C PRO A 49 -12.38 8.58 -7.16
N ALA A 50 -13.45 8.31 -7.92
CA ALA A 50 -13.44 7.26 -8.93
C ALA A 50 -12.22 7.49 -9.84
N LEU A 51 -11.35 6.49 -9.93
CA LEU A 51 -10.21 6.55 -10.84
C LEU A 51 -10.75 6.87 -12.23
N PRO A 52 -10.20 7.89 -12.92
CA PRO A 52 -10.66 8.21 -14.27
C PRO A 52 -10.50 6.96 -15.13
N ALA A 53 -11.56 6.63 -15.86
CA ALA A 53 -11.56 5.46 -16.74
C ALA A 53 -10.32 5.52 -17.66
N PRO A 54 -9.65 4.39 -17.90
CA PRO A 54 -8.49 4.36 -18.78
C PRO A 54 -8.89 5.00 -20.11
N ARG A 55 -8.20 6.08 -20.49
CA ARG A 55 -8.44 6.70 -21.80
C ARG A 55 -8.09 5.64 -22.84
N THR A 56 -9.08 5.22 -23.62
CA THR A 56 -8.83 4.51 -24.87
C THR A 56 -7.81 5.35 -25.65
N PRO A 57 -6.71 4.77 -26.15
CA PRO A 57 -5.78 5.49 -27.00
C PRO A 57 -6.59 6.11 -28.13
N ASP A 58 -6.69 7.45 -28.05
CA ASP A 58 -7.33 8.27 -29.05
C ASP A 58 -6.68 7.97 -30.40
N GLU A 59 -7.53 7.72 -31.37
CA GLU A 59 -7.26 7.41 -32.77
C GLU A 59 -6.08 8.24 -33.28
N VAL A 60 -4.97 7.57 -33.61
CA VAL A 60 -3.81 8.23 -34.23
C VAL A 60 -4.31 8.81 -35.55
N PRO A 61 -4.34 10.14 -35.76
CA PRO A 61 -4.72 10.67 -37.07
C PRO A 61 -3.55 10.40 -38.01
N THR A 62 -3.62 9.27 -38.72
CA THR A 62 -2.75 8.99 -39.86
C THR A 62 -3.25 9.81 -41.03
N THR A 63 -2.84 11.07 -41.08
CA THR A 63 -2.83 11.83 -42.34
C THR A 63 -1.56 12.66 -42.34
N ILE A 64 -0.48 12.03 -42.80
CA ILE A 64 0.63 12.79 -43.37
C ILE A 64 0.15 13.19 -44.76
N GLN A 65 -0.22 14.46 -44.90
CA GLN A 65 -0.64 15.01 -46.19
C GLN A 65 0.64 15.34 -46.98
N ASP A 66 1.08 14.39 -47.82
CA ASP A 66 2.12 14.63 -48.83
C ASP A 66 1.64 15.72 -49.81
N GLY A 67 2.27 16.89 -49.77
CA GLY A 67 2.01 18.00 -50.69
C GLY A 67 2.74 17.80 -52.03
N PRO A 68 2.17 18.19 -53.18
CA PRO A 68 2.85 18.07 -54.46
C PRO A 68 3.85 19.22 -54.65
N ALA A 69 4.99 18.88 -55.27
CA ALA A 69 6.01 19.79 -55.78
C ALA A 69 5.57 20.49 -57.08
#